data_AF-A0A1R1CVZ5-F1
#
_entry.id   AF-A0A1R1CVZ5-F1
#
_cell.length_a   1.000
_cell.length_b   1.000
_cell.length_c   1.000
_cell.angle_alpha   90.00
_cell.angle_beta   90.00
_cell.angle_gamma   90.00
#
_symmetry.space_group_name_H-M   'P 1'
#
loop_
_entity.id
_entity.type
_entity.pdbx_description
1 polymer ?
#
loop_
_entity_poly.entity_id
_entity_poly.type
_entity_poly.pdbx_seq_one_letter_code
_entity_poly.pdbx_strand_id
1 'polypeptide(L)'
;MLDLPIIYIFIAALLIVTVFIIWPHNHLIFRETNIKRLEKFLIKQRKKPALYLFYAAANQQDEEVEQLIGKLLIKYKQPNRQALYKAIHGMYRKNSAAVKSEIARIQPVEYRFYYETYFQIEEGDLETARANAAKISKLWMRAALLSEIEIKAGNRSEAISLARQALQSCRGVQRYLLHKNYERELPEALIGA
;
A
#
# COMPACT_ATOMS: atom_id res chain seq x y z
N MET A 1 -49.74 -8.15 10.07
CA MET A 1 -48.38 -8.26 10.63
C MET A 1 -47.61 -9.21 9.74
N LEU A 2 -46.38 -8.88 9.33
CA LEU A 2 -45.51 -9.87 8.66
C LEU A 2 -45.16 -10.95 9.68
N ASP A 3 -45.33 -12.22 9.33
CA ASP A 3 -45.00 -13.33 10.21
C ASP A 3 -43.50 -13.31 10.54
N LEU A 4 -43.15 -13.39 11.83
CA LEU A 4 -41.76 -13.49 12.30
C LEU A 4 -40.87 -14.43 11.44
N PRO A 5 -41.30 -15.65 11.07
CA PRO A 5 -40.49 -16.53 10.20
C PRO A 5 -40.17 -15.95 8.83
N ILE A 6 -41.08 -15.18 8.21
CA ILE A 6 -40.86 -14.55 6.89
C ILE A 6 -39.81 -13.44 7.02
N ILE A 7 -39.85 -12.68 8.12
CA ILE A 7 -38.86 -11.63 8.41
C ILE A 7 -37.46 -12.24 8.55
N TYR A 8 -37.31 -13.36 9.28
CA TYR A 8 -36.01 -14.02 9.42
C TYR A 8 -35.47 -14.57 8.10
N ILE A 9 -36.32 -15.17 7.26
CA ILE A 9 -35.93 -15.64 5.93
C ILE A 9 -35.43 -14.47 5.08
N PHE A 10 -36.13 -13.33 5.13
CA PHE A 10 -35.73 -12.14 4.37
C PHE A 10 -34.40 -11.56 4.85
N ILE A 11 -34.19 -11.47 6.17
CA ILE A 11 -32.92 -11.02 6.76
C ILE A 11 -31.79 -11.98 6.37
N ALA A 12 -32.01 -13.30 6.44
CA ALA A 12 -31.01 -14.29 6.06
C ALA A 12 -30.64 -14.17 4.57
N ALA A 13 -31.63 -14.02 3.68
CA ALA A 13 -31.40 -13.82 2.26
C ALA A 13 -30.60 -12.53 1.99
N LEU A 14 -30.95 -11.42 2.67
CA LEU A 14 -30.23 -10.16 2.54
C LEU A 14 -28.77 -10.26 3.00
N LEU A 15 -28.53 -10.95 4.13
CA LEU A 15 -27.18 -11.20 4.64
C LEU A 15 -26.36 -12.05 3.67
N ILE A 16 -26.95 -13.11 3.12
CA ILE A 16 -26.31 -13.96 2.11
C ILE A 16 -25.89 -13.13 0.90
N VAL A 17 -26.81 -12.36 0.32
CA VAL A 17 -26.51 -11.50 -0.85
C VAL A 17 -25.40 -10.49 -0.53
N THR A 18 -25.46 -9.87 0.65
CA THR A 18 -24.45 -8.91 1.11
C THR A 18 -23.08 -9.57 1.23
N VAL A 19 -23.00 -10.76 1.83
CA VAL A 19 -21.75 -11.52 1.94
C VAL A 19 -21.22 -11.88 0.56
N PHE A 20 -22.04 -12.44 -0.34
CA PHE A 20 -21.59 -12.85 -1.67
C PHE A 20 -21.12 -11.68 -2.57
N ILE A 21 -21.65 -10.47 -2.37
CA ILE A 21 -21.22 -9.29 -3.12
C ILE A 21 -19.97 -8.65 -2.50
N ILE A 22 -19.96 -8.46 -1.18
CA ILE A 22 -18.91 -7.71 -0.47
C ILE A 22 -17.66 -8.58 -0.27
N TRP A 23 -17.83 -9.87 0.02
CA TRP A 23 -16.72 -10.77 0.35
C TRP A 23 -15.68 -10.87 -0.77
N PRO A 24 -16.04 -11.15 -2.05
CA PRO A 24 -15.04 -11.23 -3.12
C PRO A 24 -14.27 -9.92 -3.31
N HIS A 25 -14.96 -8.78 -3.17
CA HIS A 25 -14.34 -7.46 -3.29
C HIS A 25 -13.31 -7.22 -2.18
N ASN A 26 -13.69 -7.46 -0.92
CA ASN A 26 -12.79 -7.28 0.23
C ASN A 26 -11.66 -8.31 0.22
N HIS A 27 -11.92 -9.53 -0.23
CA HIS A 27 -10.89 -10.55 -0.40
C HIS A 27 -9.80 -10.08 -1.37
N LEU A 28 -10.18 -9.50 -2.52
CA LEU A 28 -9.23 -8.93 -3.48
C LEU A 28 -8.44 -7.75 -2.90
N ILE A 29 -9.09 -6.89 -2.11
CA ILE A 29 -8.44 -5.71 -1.54
C ILE A 29 -7.42 -6.08 -0.46
N PHE A 30 -7.72 -7.08 0.39
CA PHE A 30 -6.96 -7.32 1.63
C PHE A 30 -6.27 -8.67 1.73
N ARG A 31 -6.70 -9.70 0.97
CA ARG A 31 -6.25 -11.09 1.19
C ARG A 31 -5.65 -11.77 -0.04
N GLU A 32 -5.98 -11.31 -1.25
CA GLU A 32 -5.48 -11.92 -2.48
C GLU A 32 -3.95 -11.85 -2.60
N THR A 33 -3.35 -12.89 -3.12
CA THR A 33 -1.89 -13.02 -3.34
C THR A 33 -1.53 -13.11 -4.81
N ASN A 34 -2.46 -13.54 -5.65
CA ASN A 34 -2.22 -13.75 -7.07
C ASN A 34 -2.11 -12.42 -7.81
N ILE A 35 -0.90 -12.09 -8.27
CA ILE A 35 -0.57 -10.82 -8.94
C ILE A 35 -1.43 -10.58 -10.18
N LYS A 36 -1.68 -11.61 -11.01
CA LYS A 36 -2.52 -11.49 -12.21
C LYS A 36 -3.97 -11.17 -11.87
N ARG A 37 -4.51 -11.71 -10.76
CA ARG A 37 -5.86 -11.39 -10.28
C ARG A 37 -5.92 -9.97 -9.71
N LEU A 38 -4.92 -9.57 -8.92
CA LEU A 38 -4.80 -8.20 -8.40
C LEU A 38 -4.74 -7.18 -9.54
N GLU A 39 -3.93 -7.43 -10.56
CA GLU A 39 -3.82 -6.57 -11.74
C GLU A 39 -5.18 -6.41 -12.46
N LYS A 40 -5.82 -7.52 -12.82
CA LYS A 40 -7.14 -7.50 -13.45
C LYS A 40 -8.19 -6.78 -12.60
N PHE A 41 -8.12 -6.96 -11.28
CA PHE A 41 -9.00 -6.27 -10.35
C PHE A 41 -8.76 -4.76 -10.35
N LEU A 42 -7.50 -4.32 -10.22
CA LEU A 42 -7.14 -2.91 -10.15
C LEU A 42 -7.44 -2.17 -11.45
N ILE A 43 -7.17 -2.77 -12.62
CA ILE A 43 -7.52 -2.19 -13.93
C ILE A 43 -9.02 -1.87 -14.02
N LYS A 44 -9.88 -2.69 -13.41
CA LYS A 44 -11.33 -2.47 -13.36
C LYS A 44 -11.74 -1.34 -12.40
N GLN A 45 -10.85 -0.87 -11.52
CA GLN A 45 -11.14 0.16 -10.52
C GLN A 45 -10.91 1.61 -11.00
N ARG A 46 -10.82 1.89 -12.31
CA ARG A 46 -10.61 3.27 -12.85
C ARG A 46 -11.53 4.34 -12.26
N LYS A 47 -12.76 3.98 -11.87
CA LYS A 47 -13.75 4.88 -11.24
C LYS A 47 -13.50 5.15 -9.75
N LYS A 48 -12.57 4.43 -9.11
CA LYS A 48 -12.22 4.53 -7.68
C LYS A 48 -10.75 4.99 -7.56
N PRO A 49 -10.48 6.32 -7.54
CA PRO A 49 -9.12 6.84 -7.65
C PRO A 49 -8.10 6.27 -6.66
N ALA A 50 -8.50 6.06 -5.40
CA ALA A 50 -7.62 5.52 -4.37
C ALA A 50 -7.17 4.08 -4.65
N LEU A 51 -8.03 3.26 -5.26
CA LEU A 51 -7.66 1.89 -5.64
C LEU A 51 -6.86 1.88 -6.94
N TYR A 52 -7.29 2.65 -7.94
CA TYR A 52 -6.59 2.70 -9.23
C TYR A 52 -5.19 3.28 -9.13
N LEU A 53 -4.94 4.14 -8.13
CA LEU A 53 -3.61 4.68 -7.82
C LEU A 53 -2.56 3.58 -7.59
N PHE A 54 -2.93 2.46 -6.96
CA PHE A 54 -2.01 1.32 -6.80
C PHE A 54 -1.54 0.78 -8.15
N TYR A 55 -2.43 0.69 -9.14
CA TYR A 55 -2.07 0.22 -10.48
C TYR A 55 -1.24 1.25 -11.23
N ALA A 56 -1.68 2.51 -11.23
CA ALA A 56 -0.97 3.58 -11.94
C ALA A 56 0.45 3.75 -11.39
N ALA A 57 0.62 3.82 -10.07
CA ALA A 57 1.92 3.96 -9.42
C ALA A 57 2.81 2.73 -9.64
N ALA A 58 2.26 1.52 -9.51
CA ALA A 58 3.01 0.28 -9.70
C ALA A 58 3.53 0.11 -11.15
N ASN A 59 2.83 0.69 -12.13
CA ASN A 59 3.19 0.65 -13.55
C ASN A 59 3.81 1.97 -14.05
N GLN A 60 4.24 2.85 -13.14
CA GLN A 60 4.91 4.11 -13.46
C GLN A 60 4.14 5.00 -14.48
N GLN A 61 2.81 5.03 -14.36
CA GLN A 61 1.94 5.86 -15.21
C GLN A 61 1.90 7.29 -14.67
N ASP A 62 2.99 8.03 -14.83
CA ASP A 62 3.22 9.34 -14.21
C ASP A 62 2.05 10.32 -14.35
N GLU A 63 1.56 10.56 -15.57
CA GLU A 63 0.45 11.49 -15.81
C GLU A 63 -0.83 11.04 -15.10
N GLU A 64 -1.12 9.75 -15.11
CA GLU A 64 -2.29 9.18 -14.44
C GLU A 64 -2.14 9.30 -12.93
N VAL A 65 -0.95 9.07 -12.37
CA VAL A 65 -0.67 9.26 -10.94
C VAL A 65 -0.94 10.70 -10.52
N GLU A 66 -0.45 11.69 -11.27
CA GLU A 66 -0.71 13.11 -10.99
C GLU A 66 -2.20 13.44 -10.99
N GLN A 67 -2.92 12.99 -12.02
CA GLN A 67 -4.36 13.22 -12.11
C GLN A 67 -5.13 12.56 -10.96
N LEU A 68 -4.76 11.35 -10.57
CA LEU A 68 -5.41 10.62 -9.46
C LEU A 68 -5.14 11.28 -8.11
N ILE A 69 -3.89 11.67 -7.85
CA ILE A 69 -3.52 12.42 -6.64
C ILE A 69 -4.30 13.73 -6.59
N GLY A 70 -4.33 14.50 -7.68
CA GLY A 70 -5.13 15.73 -7.78
C GLY A 70 -6.60 15.51 -7.43
N LYS A 71 -7.23 14.49 -8.03
CA LYS A 71 -8.62 14.09 -7.72
C LYS A 71 -8.81 13.74 -6.24
N LEU A 72 -7.87 13.01 -5.64
CA LEU A 72 -7.93 12.60 -4.23
C LEU A 72 -7.78 13.80 -3.29
N LEU A 73 -6.89 14.75 -3.60
CA LEU A 73 -6.71 15.98 -2.83
C LEU A 73 -7.92 16.91 -2.94
N ILE A 74 -8.56 16.99 -4.11
CA ILE A 74 -9.82 17.74 -4.28
C ILE A 74 -10.94 17.07 -3.47
N LYS A 75 -11.05 15.74 -3.52
CA LYS A 75 -12.09 14.96 -2.84
C LYS A 75 -11.99 15.03 -1.32
N TYR A 76 -10.77 14.90 -0.77
CA TYR A 76 -10.56 14.93 0.67
C TYR A 76 -10.06 16.31 1.09
N LYS A 77 -10.91 17.09 1.79
CA LYS A 77 -10.56 18.43 2.27
C LYS A 77 -9.81 18.45 3.61
N GLN A 78 -9.90 17.35 4.36
CA GLN A 78 -9.29 17.24 5.69
C GLN A 78 -7.75 17.24 5.56
N PRO A 79 -7.03 18.16 6.24
CA PRO A 79 -5.57 18.25 6.13
C PRO A 79 -4.85 16.93 6.39
N ASN A 80 -5.29 16.17 7.41
CA ASN A 80 -4.67 14.90 7.78
C ASN A 80 -4.84 13.82 6.72
N ARG A 81 -5.95 13.82 5.97
CA ARG A 81 -6.15 12.91 4.85
C ARG A 81 -5.34 13.34 3.63
N GLN A 82 -5.24 14.63 3.38
CA GLN A 82 -4.40 15.16 2.30
C GLN A 82 -2.92 14.88 2.55
N ALA A 83 -2.45 15.01 3.80
CA ALA A 83 -1.06 14.75 4.19
C ALA A 83 -0.60 13.36 3.75
N LEU A 84 -1.43 12.33 3.92
CA LEU A 84 -1.09 10.98 3.44
C LEU A 84 -0.93 10.93 1.91
N TYR A 85 -1.86 11.51 1.15
CA TYR A 85 -1.75 11.50 -0.32
C TYR A 85 -0.59 12.34 -0.84
N LYS A 86 -0.29 13.47 -0.19
CA LYS A 86 0.89 14.27 -0.49
C LYS A 86 2.18 13.54 -0.15
N ALA A 87 2.22 12.78 0.94
CA ALA A 87 3.37 11.94 1.28
C ALA A 87 3.54 10.79 0.27
N ILE A 88 2.45 10.14 -0.16
CA ILE A 88 2.47 9.16 -1.27
C ILE A 88 3.06 9.80 -2.53
N HIS A 89 2.61 11.01 -2.88
CA HIS A 89 3.07 11.73 -4.07
C HIS A 89 4.55 12.13 -3.96
N GLY A 90 4.98 12.65 -2.82
CA GLY A 90 6.37 12.98 -2.55
C GLY A 90 7.29 11.76 -2.68
N MET A 91 6.90 10.62 -2.09
CA MET A 91 7.62 9.36 -2.23
C MET A 91 7.68 8.90 -3.69
N TYR A 92 6.56 8.94 -4.41
CA TYR A 92 6.50 8.57 -5.83
C TYR A 92 7.46 9.41 -6.69
N ARG A 93 7.54 10.71 -6.42
CA ARG A 93 8.43 11.66 -7.11
C ARG A 93 9.84 11.73 -6.55
N LYS A 94 10.18 10.89 -5.56
CA LYS A 94 11.47 10.94 -4.84
C LYS A 94 11.80 12.33 -4.28
N ASN A 95 10.78 13.04 -3.82
CA ASN A 95 10.88 14.36 -3.21
C ASN A 95 10.77 14.23 -1.68
N SER A 96 11.90 13.96 -1.03
CA SER A 96 11.99 13.76 0.42
C SER A 96 11.51 14.98 1.21
N ALA A 97 11.78 16.20 0.73
CA ALA A 97 11.32 17.45 1.33
C ALA A 97 9.78 17.55 1.36
N ALA A 98 9.11 17.17 0.27
CA ALA A 98 7.65 17.12 0.22
C ALA A 98 7.10 16.12 1.24
N VAL A 99 7.70 14.94 1.38
CA VAL A 99 7.32 13.95 2.40
C VAL A 99 7.50 14.53 3.80
N LYS A 100 8.68 15.10 4.10
CA LYS A 100 9.03 15.68 5.41
C LYS A 100 7.99 16.69 5.89
N SER A 101 7.52 17.56 5.00
CA SER A 101 6.55 18.61 5.31
C SER A 101 5.16 18.10 5.72
N GLU A 102 4.85 16.83 5.46
CA GLU A 102 3.52 16.25 5.70
C GLU A 102 3.51 15.19 6.82
N ILE A 103 4.66 14.60 7.19
CA ILE A 103 4.77 13.52 8.20
C ILE A 103 4.00 13.84 9.50
N ALA A 104 4.20 15.03 10.06
CA ALA A 104 3.57 15.42 11.32
C ALA A 104 2.02 15.44 11.27
N ARG A 105 1.45 15.62 10.07
CA ARG A 105 -0.01 15.65 9.83
C ARG A 105 -0.59 14.28 9.50
N ILE A 106 0.25 13.26 9.27
CA ILE A 106 -0.22 11.88 9.03
C ILE A 106 -0.76 11.30 10.34
N GLN A 107 -2.08 11.19 10.42
CA GLN A 107 -2.74 10.71 11.65
C GLN A 107 -2.43 9.25 11.99
N PRO A 108 -2.56 8.27 11.06
CA PRO A 108 -2.29 6.88 11.41
C PRO A 108 -0.81 6.68 11.74
N VAL A 109 -0.53 6.28 12.98
CA VAL A 109 0.83 6.19 13.53
C VAL A 109 1.74 5.26 12.72
N GLU A 110 1.22 4.11 12.28
CA GLU A 110 1.94 3.15 11.43
C GLU A 110 2.41 3.78 10.12
N TYR A 111 1.57 4.61 9.47
CA TYR A 111 1.96 5.30 8.25
C TYR A 111 2.92 6.44 8.54
N ARG A 112 2.79 7.11 9.69
CA ARG A 112 3.74 8.15 10.09
C ARG A 112 5.14 7.56 10.23
N PHE A 113 5.31 6.47 10.97
CA PHE A 113 6.59 5.78 11.08
C PHE A 113 7.10 5.29 9.74
N TYR A 114 6.22 4.80 8.86
CA TYR A 114 6.61 4.39 7.50
C TYR A 114 7.24 5.53 6.70
N TYR A 115 6.57 6.68 6.61
CA TYR A 115 7.08 7.84 5.87
C TYR A 115 8.25 8.54 6.55
N GLU A 116 8.32 8.50 7.87
CA GLU A 116 9.48 8.99 8.62
C GLU A 116 10.71 8.12 8.38
N THR A 117 10.54 6.79 8.37
CA THR A 117 11.61 5.86 8.00
C THR A 117 12.08 6.10 6.57
N TYR A 118 11.14 6.22 5.61
CA TYR A 118 11.49 6.55 4.22
C TYR A 118 12.27 7.86 4.11
N PHE A 119 11.84 8.91 4.81
CA PHE A 119 12.57 10.18 4.83
C PHE A 119 14.01 9.99 5.35
N GLN A 120 14.21 9.23 6.43
CA GLN A 120 15.54 8.95 6.99
C GLN A 120 16.42 8.14 6.03
N ILE A 121 15.85 7.17 5.31
CA ILE A 121 16.53 6.42 4.25
C ILE A 121 17.04 7.36 3.16
N GLU A 122 16.21 8.30 2.71
CA GLU A 122 16.57 9.23 1.65
C GLU A 122 17.64 10.25 2.09
N GLU A 123 17.66 10.64 3.36
CA GLU A 123 18.71 11.49 3.93
C GLU A 123 20.01 10.74 4.24
N GLY A 124 20.02 9.40 4.08
CA GLY A 124 21.18 8.55 4.40
C GLY A 124 21.37 8.26 5.89
N ASP A 125 20.42 8.65 6.74
CA ASP A 125 20.43 8.32 8.18
C ASP A 125 19.87 6.90 8.39
N LEU A 126 20.66 5.91 7.99
CA LEU A 126 20.26 4.50 7.97
C LEU A 126 20.07 3.93 9.39
N GLU A 127 20.83 4.43 10.38
CA GLU A 127 20.71 3.98 11.77
C GLU A 127 19.37 4.40 12.38
N THR A 128 19.00 5.68 12.23
CA THR A 128 17.69 6.15 12.70
C THR A 128 16.57 5.47 11.91
N ALA A 129 16.74 5.26 10.60
CA ALA A 129 15.78 4.53 9.79
C ALA A 129 15.53 3.11 10.32
N ARG A 130 16.58 2.35 10.69
CA ARG A 130 16.41 1.01 11.30
C ARG A 130 15.65 1.07 12.61
N ALA A 131 16.00 2.01 13.49
CA ALA A 131 15.34 2.18 14.79
C ALA A 131 13.85 2.52 14.63
N ASN A 132 13.49 3.34 13.63
CA ASN A 132 12.10 3.66 13.33
C ASN A 132 11.35 2.50 12.65
N ALA A 133 11.98 1.78 11.72
CA ALA A 133 11.41 0.60 11.09
C ALA A 133 11.00 -0.46 12.13
N ALA A 134 11.78 -0.62 13.20
CA ALA A 134 11.49 -1.56 14.28
C ALA A 134 10.15 -1.29 15.00
N LYS A 135 9.67 -0.03 14.99
CA LYS A 135 8.39 0.38 15.61
C LYS A 135 7.17 -0.02 14.78
N ILE A 136 7.35 -0.41 13.52
CA ILE A 136 6.27 -0.77 12.61
C ILE A 136 5.84 -2.22 12.88
N SER A 137 4.57 -2.41 13.24
CA SER A 137 4.02 -3.73 13.60
C SER A 137 3.76 -4.61 12.38
N LYS A 138 3.43 -3.99 11.24
CA LYS A 138 3.14 -4.70 9.99
C LYS A 138 4.43 -5.22 9.37
N LEU A 139 4.63 -6.54 9.45
CA LEU A 139 5.84 -7.21 8.98
C LEU A 139 6.22 -6.83 7.54
N TRP A 140 5.25 -6.77 6.62
CA TRP A 140 5.55 -6.45 5.23
C TRP A 140 6.10 -5.03 5.05
N MET A 141 5.59 -4.06 5.82
CA MET A 141 6.06 -2.67 5.75
C MET A 141 7.47 -2.57 6.30
N ARG A 142 7.69 -3.16 7.48
CA ARG A 142 9.00 -3.19 8.13
C ARG A 142 10.04 -3.87 7.26
N ALA A 143 9.74 -5.05 6.73
CA ALA A 143 10.66 -5.79 5.87
C ALA A 143 10.95 -5.04 4.56
N ALA A 144 9.97 -4.35 3.97
CA ALA A 144 10.19 -3.53 2.78
C ALA A 144 11.15 -2.36 3.06
N LEU A 145 10.98 -1.64 4.17
CA LEU A 145 11.86 -0.54 4.56
C LEU A 145 13.26 -1.03 4.92
N LEU A 146 13.37 -2.15 5.66
CA LEU A 146 14.67 -2.77 5.94
C LEU A 146 15.38 -3.19 4.65
N SER A 147 14.64 -3.76 3.68
CA SER A 147 15.20 -4.08 2.37
C SER A 147 15.77 -2.84 1.68
N GLU A 148 15.07 -1.70 1.74
CA GLU A 148 15.53 -0.45 1.13
C GLU A 148 16.76 0.11 1.84
N ILE A 149 16.82 0.02 3.17
CA ILE A 149 18.00 0.36 3.98
C ILE A 149 19.21 -0.48 3.55
N GLU A 150 19.06 -1.80 3.41
CA GLU A 150 20.16 -2.67 2.99
C GLU A 150 20.64 -2.37 1.56
N ILE A 151 19.74 -1.99 0.66
CA ILE A 151 20.14 -1.52 -0.68
C ILE A 151 21.01 -0.28 -0.58
N LYS A 152 20.63 0.71 0.23
CA LYS A 152 21.40 1.94 0.43
C LYS A 152 22.73 1.68 1.13
N ALA A 153 22.80 0.67 1.99
CA ALA A 153 24.02 0.23 2.67
C ALA A 153 24.95 -0.63 1.78
N GLY A 154 24.53 -1.01 0.56
CA GLY A 154 25.29 -1.89 -0.33
C GLY A 154 25.14 -3.39 -0.04
N ASN A 155 24.28 -3.77 0.89
CA ASN A 155 24.06 -5.14 1.34
C ASN A 155 22.96 -5.85 0.52
N ARG A 156 23.17 -6.00 -0.79
CA ARG A 156 22.15 -6.53 -1.72
C ARG A 156 21.60 -7.91 -1.32
N SER A 157 22.42 -8.81 -0.79
CA SER A 157 21.99 -10.15 -0.38
C SER A 157 20.93 -10.10 0.73
N GLU A 158 21.15 -9.26 1.74
CA GLU A 158 20.20 -9.10 2.84
C GLU A 158 18.93 -8.37 2.38
N ALA A 159 19.09 -7.38 1.49
CA ALA A 159 17.95 -6.72 0.85
C ALA A 159 17.03 -7.72 0.13
N ILE A 160 17.59 -8.68 -0.61
CA ILE A 160 16.81 -9.72 -1.31
C ILE A 160 16.03 -10.59 -0.31
N SER A 161 16.66 -10.99 0.80
CA SER A 161 16.01 -11.77 1.86
C SER A 161 14.81 -11.01 2.46
N LEU A 162 15.02 -9.74 2.79
CA LEU A 162 14.00 -8.86 3.37
C LEU A 162 12.87 -8.54 2.37
N ALA A 163 13.18 -8.29 1.11
CA ALA A 163 12.17 -8.10 0.05
C ALA A 163 11.29 -9.35 -0.13
N ARG A 164 11.89 -10.54 -0.07
CA ARG A 164 11.14 -11.81 -0.09
C ARG A 164 10.21 -11.93 1.12
N GLN A 165 10.71 -11.61 2.32
CA GLN A 165 9.89 -11.59 3.54
C GLN A 165 8.74 -10.57 3.44
N ALA A 166 9.01 -9.40 2.86
CA ALA A 166 7.99 -8.37 2.63
C ALA A 166 6.87 -8.89 1.73
N LEU A 167 7.22 -9.54 0.60
CA LEU A 167 6.23 -10.15 -0.27
C LEU A 167 5.45 -11.25 0.43
N GLN A 168 6.12 -12.22 1.03
CA GLN A 168 5.49 -13.38 1.67
C GLN A 168 4.51 -12.99 2.78
N SER A 169 4.73 -11.87 3.47
CA SER A 169 3.84 -11.33 4.50
C SER A 169 2.80 -10.32 3.98
N CYS A 170 2.92 -9.84 2.73
CA CYS A 170 2.00 -8.90 2.13
C CYS A 170 0.85 -9.58 1.39
N ARG A 171 -0.34 -8.99 1.47
CA ARG A 171 -1.59 -9.46 0.85
C ARG A 171 -2.34 -8.26 0.26
N GLY A 172 -3.25 -8.53 -0.65
CA GLY A 172 -4.12 -7.50 -1.21
C GLY A 172 -3.41 -6.52 -2.14
N VAL A 173 -3.97 -5.33 -2.30
CA VAL A 173 -3.50 -4.34 -3.28
C VAL A 173 -2.08 -3.83 -3.02
N GLN A 174 -1.62 -3.80 -1.76
CA GLN A 174 -0.24 -3.43 -1.45
C GLN A 174 0.77 -4.44 -2.00
N ARG A 175 0.41 -5.73 -2.07
CA ARG A 175 1.28 -6.78 -2.64
C ARG A 175 1.56 -6.51 -4.12
N TYR A 176 0.57 -6.02 -4.87
CA TYR A 176 0.78 -5.68 -6.29
C TYR A 176 1.84 -4.59 -6.46
N LEU A 177 1.76 -3.53 -5.65
CA LEU A 177 2.74 -2.44 -5.69
C LEU A 177 4.16 -2.92 -5.34
N LEU A 178 4.30 -3.68 -4.25
CA LEU A 178 5.59 -4.28 -3.85
C LEU A 178 6.16 -5.19 -4.93
N HIS A 179 5.34 -6.09 -5.48
CA HIS A 179 5.74 -7.04 -6.51
C HIS A 179 6.28 -6.31 -7.75
N LYS A 180 5.53 -5.33 -8.27
CA LYS A 180 5.97 -4.55 -9.43
C LYS A 180 7.23 -3.74 -9.15
N ASN A 181 7.42 -3.26 -7.91
CA ASN A 181 8.64 -2.58 -7.53
C ASN A 181 9.85 -3.51 -7.54
N TYR A 182 9.72 -4.68 -6.92
CA TYR A 182 10.80 -5.66 -6.88
C TYR A 182 11.08 -6.30 -8.24
N GLU A 183 10.10 -6.44 -9.14
CA GLU A 183 10.36 -6.82 -10.55
C GLU A 183 11.42 -5.93 -11.22
N ARG A 184 11.50 -4.65 -10.83
CA ARG A 184 12.45 -3.69 -11.38
C ARG A 184 13.75 -3.62 -10.58
N GLU A 185 13.65 -3.57 -9.26
CA GLU A 185 14.80 -3.23 -8.39
C GLU A 185 15.51 -4.47 -7.81
N LEU A 186 14.75 -5.52 -7.52
CA LEU A 186 15.20 -6.76 -6.86
C LEU A 186 14.52 -8.00 -7.44
N PRO A 187 14.67 -8.27 -8.76
CA PRO A 187 13.97 -9.40 -9.41
C PRO A 187 14.32 -10.76 -8.77
N GLU A 188 15.50 -10.88 -8.16
CA GLU A 188 15.95 -12.08 -7.45
C GLU A 188 15.07 -12.41 -6.23
N ALA A 189 14.44 -11.40 -5.62
CA ALA A 189 13.53 -11.59 -4.49
C ALA A 189 12.23 -12.30 -4.90
N LEU A 190 11.87 -12.26 -6.19
CA LEU A 190 10.67 -12.90 -6.73
C LEU A 190 10.85 -14.41 -6.94
N ILE A 191 12.10 -14.86 -7.00
CA ILE A 191 12.42 -16.28 -7.09
C ILE A 191 12.13 -16.90 -5.72
N GLY A 192 11.01 -17.61 -5.60
CA GLY A 192 10.57 -18.29 -4.37
C GLY A 192 9.64 -17.49 -3.43
N ALA A 193 9.00 -16.41 -3.91
CA ALA A 193 8.07 -15.56 -3.13
C ALA A 193 6.58 -15.76 -3.45
#